data_AF-A0A1G1RQF2-F1
#
_entry.id   AF-A0A1G1RQF2-F1
#
_cell.length_a   1.000
_cell.length_b   1.000
_cell.length_c   1.000
_cell.angle_alpha   90.00
_cell.angle_beta   90.00
_cell.angle_gamma   90.00
#
_symmetry.space_group_name_H-M   'P 1'
#
loop_
_entity.id
_entity.type
_entity.pdbx_description
1 polymer ?
#
loop_
_entity_poly.entity_id
_entity_poly.type
_entity_poly.pdbx_seq_one_letter_code
_entity_poly.pdbx_strand_id
1 'polypeptide(L)'
;MKWLKNDDGGSMSVEAAMVLPLFLAFTLAMISMVMLTMTETALDSAVTQTAEQIAAYLYPAQILFTQIEQSKTVQSVEKIIQAIRDARSKLISGEQTAQQYEQWIPEPVLEVLESEINIRTNAETIITQAVQEQLNKLLTKIVALYMNPYVLSPKHLKVVDVVLPNLISKQQMYVKITAEYVVKLPLPFIHKEIRITKTALQRAWLGAY
;
A
#
# COMPACT_ATOMS: atom_id res chain seq x y z
N MET A 1 -9.06 -47.52 59.58
CA MET A 1 -9.41 -47.36 58.16
C MET A 1 -10.72 -46.59 58.10
N LYS A 2 -10.69 -45.27 58.04
CA LYS A 2 -11.91 -44.46 58.05
C LYS A 2 -11.64 -43.08 57.42
N TRP A 3 -12.56 -42.68 56.54
CA TRP A 3 -12.83 -41.32 56.04
C TRP A 3 -11.97 -40.77 54.88
N LEU A 4 -12.22 -41.28 53.67
CA LEU A 4 -12.32 -40.39 52.50
C LEU A 4 -13.68 -39.71 52.61
N LYS A 5 -13.69 -38.47 53.10
CA LYS A 5 -14.86 -37.60 53.11
C LYS A 5 -14.93 -36.95 51.73
N ASN A 6 -16.07 -37.08 51.04
CA ASN A 6 -16.30 -36.37 49.78
C ASN A 6 -16.48 -34.89 50.10
N ASP A 7 -15.43 -34.10 49.94
CA ASP A 7 -15.45 -32.66 50.14
C ASP A 7 -15.88 -31.97 48.83
N ASP A 8 -17.19 -31.76 48.67
CA ASP A 8 -17.81 -31.08 47.50
C ASP A 8 -17.28 -29.64 47.29
N GLY A 9 -16.66 -29.04 48.32
CA GLY A 9 -16.03 -27.72 48.23
C GLY A 9 -14.83 -27.64 47.28
N GLY A 10 -14.17 -28.76 47.01
CA GLY A 10 -13.10 -28.85 46.01
C GLY A 10 -13.62 -28.69 44.58
N SER A 11 -14.77 -29.29 44.25
CA SER A 11 -15.40 -29.19 42.92
C SER A 11 -15.83 -27.76 42.62
N MET A 12 -16.45 -27.08 43.59
CA MET A 12 -16.91 -25.70 43.43
C MET A 12 -15.76 -24.71 43.17
N SER A 13 -14.60 -24.90 43.82
CA SER A 13 -13.41 -24.07 43.54
C SER A 13 -12.83 -24.33 42.15
N VAL A 14 -12.82 -25.58 41.69
CA VAL A 14 -12.32 -25.93 40.36
C VAL A 14 -13.24 -25.40 39.27
N GLU A 15 -14.55 -25.50 39.45
CA GLU A 15 -15.55 -24.93 38.53
C GLU A 15 -15.39 -23.40 38.45
N ALA A 16 -15.30 -22.71 39.59
CA ALA A 16 -15.06 -21.26 39.61
C ALA A 16 -13.72 -20.86 38.95
N ALA A 17 -12.66 -21.65 39.18
CA ALA A 17 -11.35 -21.43 38.59
C ALA A 17 -11.32 -21.69 37.08
N MET A 18 -12.23 -22.51 36.53
CA MET A 18 -12.34 -22.76 35.09
C MET A 18 -13.20 -21.71 34.37
N VAL A 19 -14.21 -21.14 35.05
CA VAL A 19 -15.09 -20.12 34.47
C VAL A 19 -14.34 -18.83 34.14
N LEU A 20 -13.44 -18.37 35.01
CA LEU A 20 -12.68 -17.14 34.79
C LEU A 20 -11.81 -17.15 33.51
N PRO A 21 -10.92 -18.13 33.28
CA PRO A 21 -10.11 -18.19 32.07
C PRO A 21 -10.95 -18.43 30.81
N LEU A 22 -12.08 -19.16 30.90
CA LEU A 22 -13.01 -19.31 29.78
C LEU A 22 -13.65 -17.96 29.40
N PHE A 23 -14.08 -17.18 30.39
CA PHE A 23 -14.63 -15.85 30.17
C PHE A 23 -13.58 -14.90 29.56
N LEU A 24 -12.35 -14.93 30.06
CA LEU A 24 -11.25 -14.14 29.49
C LEU A 24 -10.91 -14.57 28.05
N ALA A 25 -10.89 -15.87 27.75
CA ALA A 25 -10.68 -16.36 26.40
C ALA A 25 -11.78 -15.86 25.46
N PHE A 26 -13.04 -15.86 25.90
CA PHE A 26 -14.16 -15.34 25.14
C PHE A 26 -14.05 -13.82 24.89
N THR A 27 -13.74 -13.02 25.91
CA THR A 27 -13.59 -11.57 25.74
C THR A 27 -12.42 -11.22 24.83
N LEU A 28 -11.28 -11.90 24.97
CA LEU A 28 -10.13 -11.72 24.09
C LEU A 28 -10.42 -12.16 22.65
N ALA A 29 -11.21 -13.22 22.45
CA ALA A 29 -11.66 -13.62 21.11
C ALA A 29 -12.54 -12.52 20.48
N MET A 30 -13.43 -11.90 21.26
CA MET A 30 -14.27 -10.80 20.79
C MET A 30 -13.43 -9.56 20.44
N ILE A 31 -12.47 -9.20 21.30
CA ILE A 31 -11.51 -8.10 21.03
C ILE A 31 -10.70 -8.38 19.76
N SER A 32 -10.24 -9.62 19.59
CA SER A 32 -9.49 -10.05 18.41
C SER A 32 -10.32 -9.91 17.13
N MET A 33 -11.62 -10.26 17.18
CA MET A 33 -12.52 -10.10 16.04
C MET A 33 -12.70 -8.64 15.66
N VAL A 34 -12.94 -7.75 16.64
CA VAL A 34 -13.06 -6.30 16.40
C VAL A 34 -11.76 -5.74 15.81
N MET A 35 -10.62 -6.12 16.36
CA MET A 35 -9.30 -5.69 15.88
C MET A 35 -9.06 -6.14 14.42
N LEU A 36 -9.46 -7.37 14.09
CA LEU A 36 -9.31 -7.90 12.74
C LEU A 36 -10.15 -7.10 11.74
N THR A 37 -11.43 -6.86 12.06
CA THR A 37 -12.32 -6.06 11.20
C THR A 37 -11.84 -4.61 11.06
N MET A 38 -11.36 -3.98 12.13
CA MET A 38 -10.78 -2.63 12.06
C MET A 38 -9.56 -2.59 11.14
N THR A 39 -8.67 -3.57 11.26
CA THR A 39 -7.48 -3.69 10.40
C THR A 39 -7.89 -3.89 8.95
N GLU A 40 -8.85 -4.78 8.71
CA GLU A 40 -9.32 -5.12 7.37
C GLU A 40 -9.89 -3.89 6.64
N THR A 41 -10.80 -3.16 7.29
CA THR A 41 -11.43 -1.95 6.73
C THR A 41 -10.42 -0.82 6.54
N ALA A 42 -9.49 -0.64 7.50
CA ALA A 42 -8.46 0.38 7.39
C ALA A 42 -7.50 0.09 6.22
N LEU A 43 -7.10 -1.18 6.04
CA LEU A 43 -6.23 -1.58 4.94
C LEU A 43 -6.94 -1.40 3.59
N ASP A 44 -8.19 -1.83 3.50
CA ASP A 44 -9.01 -1.70 2.29
C ASP A 44 -9.17 -0.23 1.88
N SER A 45 -9.45 0.65 2.85
CA SER A 45 -9.56 2.09 2.62
C SER A 45 -8.24 2.70 2.14
N ALA A 46 -7.11 2.36 2.78
CA ALA A 46 -5.80 2.91 2.40
C ALA A 46 -5.38 2.48 0.99
N VAL A 47 -5.59 1.20 0.65
CA VAL A 47 -5.26 0.66 -0.69
C VAL A 47 -6.15 1.29 -1.75
N THR A 48 -7.45 1.45 -1.48
CA THR A 48 -8.41 2.08 -2.40
C THR A 48 -8.08 3.54 -2.64
N GLN A 49 -7.84 4.33 -1.59
CA GLN A 49 -7.46 5.74 -1.71
C GLN A 49 -6.15 5.89 -2.50
N THR A 50 -5.18 5.01 -2.27
CA THR A 50 -3.93 5.03 -3.02
C THR A 50 -4.15 4.75 -4.51
N ALA A 51 -4.98 3.75 -4.84
CA ALA A 51 -5.30 3.42 -6.23
C ALA A 51 -6.06 4.56 -6.92
N GLU A 52 -6.99 5.23 -6.23
CA GLU A 52 -7.72 6.38 -6.74
C GLU A 52 -6.80 7.57 -7.03
N GLN A 53 -5.90 7.89 -6.09
CA GLN A 53 -4.95 8.99 -6.25
C GLN A 53 -4.01 8.75 -7.41
N ILE A 54 -3.45 7.54 -7.51
CA ILE A 54 -2.58 7.17 -8.64
C ILE A 54 -3.36 7.24 -9.96
N ALA A 55 -4.60 6.74 -9.99
CA ALA A 55 -5.45 6.84 -11.17
C ALA A 55 -5.73 8.30 -11.58
N ALA A 56 -5.94 9.21 -10.61
CA ALA A 56 -6.16 10.63 -10.85
C ALA A 56 -4.90 11.32 -11.40
N TYR A 57 -3.72 11.01 -10.84
CA TYR A 57 -2.44 11.59 -11.29
C TYR A 57 -1.94 11.02 -12.63
N LEU A 58 -2.44 9.86 -13.08
CA LEU A 58 -2.10 9.30 -14.37
C LEU A 58 -2.65 10.11 -15.55
N TYR A 59 -3.78 10.80 -15.39
CA TYR A 59 -4.36 11.65 -16.43
C TYR A 59 -3.43 12.79 -16.89
N PRO A 60 -2.96 13.69 -16.01
CA PRO A 60 -2.04 14.75 -16.43
C PRO A 60 -0.71 14.19 -16.94
N ALA A 61 -0.22 13.07 -16.37
CA ALA A 61 0.97 12.40 -16.88
C ALA A 61 0.80 11.97 -18.34
N GLN A 62 -0.37 11.43 -18.71
CA GLN A 62 -0.65 11.03 -20.09
C GLN A 62 -0.69 12.22 -21.07
N ILE A 63 -1.23 13.38 -20.66
CA ILE A 63 -1.23 14.57 -21.50
C ILE A 63 0.20 15.00 -21.82
N LEU A 64 1.09 14.96 -20.83
CA LEU A 64 2.51 15.25 -21.04
C LEU A 64 3.13 14.22 -21.99
N PHE A 65 2.86 12.93 -21.81
CA PHE A 65 3.37 11.88 -22.71
C PHE A 65 2.87 12.04 -24.16
N THR A 66 1.58 12.32 -24.37
CA THR A 66 1.01 12.44 -25.73
C THR A 66 1.50 13.69 -26.47
N GLN A 67 1.74 14.81 -25.77
CA GLN A 67 2.39 15.99 -26.36
C GLN A 67 3.82 15.69 -26.83
N ILE A 68 4.49 14.75 -26.16
CA ILE A 68 5.88 14.37 -26.43
C ILE A 68 5.95 13.30 -27.52
N GLU A 69 5.03 12.34 -27.58
CA GLU A 69 4.95 11.36 -28.68
C GLU A 69 4.70 12.02 -30.04
N GLN A 70 3.96 13.14 -30.07
CA GLN A 70 3.79 13.94 -31.28
C GLN A 70 5.12 14.57 -31.75
N SER A 71 6.10 14.74 -30.86
CA SER A 71 7.49 15.03 -31.21
C SER A 71 8.27 13.72 -31.34
N LYS A 72 8.28 13.14 -32.55
CA LYS A 72 8.95 11.85 -32.87
C LYS A 72 10.49 11.86 -32.71
N THR A 73 11.02 12.17 -31.54
CA THR A 73 12.47 12.18 -31.31
C THR A 73 12.80 11.56 -29.97
N VAL A 74 13.51 10.43 -30.01
CA VAL A 74 14.06 9.68 -28.88
C VAL A 74 14.92 10.56 -27.94
N GLN A 75 15.48 11.66 -28.46
CA GLN A 75 16.20 12.69 -27.68
C GLN A 75 15.32 13.45 -26.66
N SER A 76 13.99 13.32 -26.73
CA SER A 76 13.07 13.99 -25.81
C SER A 76 12.89 13.23 -24.49
N VAL A 77 13.13 11.91 -24.46
CA VAL A 77 13.08 11.13 -23.21
C VAL A 77 14.26 11.47 -22.30
N GLU A 78 15.46 11.64 -22.87
CA GLU A 78 16.61 12.19 -22.15
C GLU A 78 16.33 13.60 -21.64
N LYS A 79 15.64 14.46 -22.40
CA LYS A 79 15.23 15.80 -21.94
C LYS A 79 14.20 15.76 -20.82
N ILE A 80 13.34 14.76 -20.73
CA ILE A 80 12.42 14.58 -19.59
C ILE A 80 13.21 14.14 -18.36
N ILE A 81 14.12 13.18 -18.51
CA ILE A 81 15.01 12.74 -17.43
C ILE A 81 15.89 13.92 -16.98
N GLN A 82 16.38 14.76 -17.90
CA GLN A 82 17.12 15.98 -17.59
C GLN A 82 16.22 17.01 -16.92
N ALA A 83 15.01 17.28 -17.42
CA ALA A 83 14.11 18.28 -16.86
C ALA A 83 13.63 17.90 -15.45
N ILE A 84 13.42 16.60 -15.20
CA ILE A 84 13.10 16.09 -13.87
C ILE A 84 14.32 16.16 -12.95
N ARG A 85 15.53 15.80 -13.42
CA ARG A 85 16.78 15.99 -12.65
C ARG A 85 17.09 17.47 -12.38
N ASP A 86 16.81 18.35 -13.33
CA ASP A 86 17.02 19.79 -13.23
C ASP A 86 16.01 20.39 -12.26
N ALA A 87 14.74 19.95 -12.31
CA ALA A 87 13.73 20.30 -11.31
C ALA A 87 14.13 19.81 -9.91
N ARG A 88 14.65 18.58 -9.78
CA ARG A 88 15.21 18.04 -8.53
C ARG A 88 16.40 18.85 -8.02
N SER A 89 17.31 19.27 -8.90
CA SER A 89 18.48 20.08 -8.54
C SER A 89 18.10 21.50 -8.11
N LYS A 90 17.03 22.06 -8.69
CA LYS A 90 16.45 23.36 -8.33
C LYS A 90 15.60 23.31 -7.05
N LEU A 91 15.01 22.15 -6.72
CA LEU A 91 14.37 21.91 -5.41
C LEU A 91 15.39 21.84 -4.27
N ILE A 92 16.59 21.29 -4.53
CA ILE A 92 17.70 21.24 -3.56
C ILE A 92 18.41 22.60 -3.45
N SER A 93 18.37 23.40 -4.51
CA SER A 93 19.03 24.71 -4.61
C SER A 93 17.95 25.79 -4.71
N GLY A 94 17.35 26.15 -3.57
CA GLY A 94 16.14 26.97 -3.47
C GLY A 94 16.21 28.36 -4.10
N GLU A 95 16.16 28.47 -5.44
CA GLU A 95 16.03 29.71 -6.19
C GLU A 95 15.03 29.58 -7.35
N GLN A 96 13.80 30.00 -7.03
CA GLN A 96 12.94 30.94 -7.79
C GLN A 96 12.46 30.62 -9.22
N THR A 97 12.42 29.37 -9.69
CA THR A 97 11.63 29.09 -10.92
C THR A 97 10.96 27.72 -10.89
N ALA A 98 10.03 27.56 -9.96
CA ALA A 98 9.23 26.35 -9.84
C ALA A 98 7.79 26.62 -9.32
N GLN A 99 7.39 27.89 -9.28
CA GLN A 99 6.14 28.38 -8.68
C GLN A 99 4.83 27.98 -9.39
N GLN A 100 4.86 27.31 -10.54
CA GLN A 100 3.63 26.90 -11.25
C GLN A 100 3.43 25.38 -11.38
N TYR A 101 4.45 24.57 -11.06
CA TYR A 101 4.38 23.11 -11.18
C TYR A 101 4.73 22.35 -9.90
N GLU A 102 5.26 23.04 -8.88
CA GLU A 102 5.61 22.46 -7.55
C GLU A 102 4.41 22.05 -6.70
N GLN A 103 3.24 22.66 -6.88
CA GLN A 103 2.22 22.59 -5.83
C GLN A 103 1.43 21.27 -5.81
N TRP A 104 1.40 20.50 -6.89
CA TRP A 104 0.38 19.46 -7.07
C TRP A 104 0.90 18.02 -7.24
N ILE A 105 2.21 17.80 -7.28
CA ILE A 105 2.78 16.44 -7.41
C ILE A 105 3.68 16.16 -6.20
N PRO A 106 3.22 15.35 -5.22
CA PRO A 106 4.05 14.95 -4.09
C PRO A 106 5.34 14.25 -4.54
N GLU A 107 6.47 14.54 -3.88
CA GLU A 107 7.79 13.92 -4.09
C GLU A 107 7.78 12.40 -4.40
N PRO A 108 6.95 11.57 -3.72
CA PRO A 108 6.89 10.14 -3.99
C PRO A 108 6.36 9.77 -5.38
N VAL A 109 5.49 10.61 -5.96
CA VAL A 109 4.90 10.41 -7.28
C VAL A 109 5.92 10.71 -8.37
N LEU A 110 6.76 11.72 -8.16
CA LEU A 110 7.90 12.04 -9.01
C LEU A 110 8.91 10.87 -9.04
N GLU A 111 9.22 10.28 -7.90
CA GLU A 111 10.14 9.13 -7.81
C GLU A 111 9.62 7.91 -8.58
N VAL A 112 8.31 7.65 -8.53
CA VAL A 112 7.66 6.57 -9.30
C VAL A 112 7.69 6.86 -10.80
N LEU A 113 7.39 8.09 -11.21
CA LEU A 113 7.42 8.49 -12.62
C LEU A 113 8.83 8.42 -13.22
N GLU A 114 9.85 8.88 -12.49
CA GLU A 114 11.26 8.76 -12.89
C GLU A 114 11.68 7.30 -13.04
N SER A 115 11.25 6.43 -12.13
CA SER A 115 11.54 5.00 -12.23
C SER A 115 10.92 4.43 -13.51
N GLU A 116 9.64 4.70 -13.77
CA GLU A 116 8.91 4.18 -14.92
C GLU A 116 9.55 4.60 -16.26
N ILE A 117 10.05 5.83 -16.35
CA ILE A 117 10.72 6.37 -17.54
C ILE A 117 12.10 5.73 -17.74
N ASN A 118 12.89 5.58 -16.68
CA ASN A 118 14.20 4.91 -16.75
C ASN A 118 14.08 3.41 -17.07
N ILE A 119 13.04 2.77 -16.53
CA ILE A 119 12.72 1.36 -16.78
C ILE A 119 12.41 1.13 -18.26
N ARG A 120 11.63 2.05 -18.88
CA ARG A 120 11.18 1.91 -20.27
C ARG A 120 12.22 2.34 -21.31
N THR A 121 13.17 3.21 -20.95
CA THR A 121 14.27 3.61 -21.84
C THR A 121 15.30 2.49 -22.03
N ASN A 122 15.49 1.62 -21.03
CA ASN A 122 16.43 0.50 -21.07
C ASN A 122 15.78 -0.88 -21.32
N ALA A 123 14.47 -1.01 -21.12
CA ALA A 123 13.76 -2.27 -21.30
C ALA A 123 12.54 -2.08 -22.20
N GLU A 124 12.74 -2.16 -23.51
CA GLU A 124 11.68 -2.61 -24.39
C GLU A 124 11.22 -3.98 -23.88
N THR A 125 9.99 -4.04 -23.38
CA THR A 125 9.17 -5.25 -23.15
C THR A 125 9.37 -6.12 -21.90
N ILE A 126 10.29 -5.83 -20.97
CA ILE A 126 10.40 -6.65 -19.74
C ILE A 126 10.32 -5.78 -18.48
N ILE A 127 9.11 -5.66 -17.92
CA ILE A 127 8.98 -5.33 -16.49
C ILE A 127 9.61 -6.51 -15.72
N THR A 128 10.90 -6.40 -15.45
CA THR A 128 11.69 -7.45 -14.80
C THR A 128 11.28 -7.52 -13.33
N GLN A 129 11.36 -8.68 -12.68
CA GLN A 129 11.01 -8.87 -11.26
C GLN A 129 11.69 -7.82 -10.34
N ALA A 130 12.93 -7.43 -10.64
CA ALA A 130 13.67 -6.41 -9.90
C ALA A 130 13.01 -5.01 -9.93
N VAL A 131 12.36 -4.66 -11.04
CA VAL A 131 11.63 -3.41 -11.21
C VAL A 131 10.32 -3.45 -10.42
N GLN A 132 9.61 -4.57 -10.47
CA GLN A 132 8.38 -4.76 -9.70
C GLN A 132 8.66 -4.65 -8.19
N GLU A 133 9.78 -5.19 -7.71
CA GLU A 133 10.18 -5.09 -6.30
C GLU A 133 10.44 -3.65 -5.85
N GLN A 134 11.09 -2.84 -6.69
CA GLN A 134 11.30 -1.41 -6.40
C GLN A 134 9.98 -0.64 -6.40
N LEU A 135 9.13 -0.87 -7.40
CA LEU A 135 7.81 -0.27 -7.50
C LEU A 135 6.94 -0.62 -6.29
N ASN A 136 6.94 -1.90 -5.89
CA ASN A 136 6.25 -2.38 -4.69
C ASN A 136 6.77 -1.68 -3.43
N LYS A 137 8.08 -1.49 -3.29
CA LYS A 137 8.67 -0.80 -2.13
C LYS A 137 8.29 0.67 -2.07
N LEU A 138 8.27 1.38 -3.20
CA LEU A 138 7.83 2.77 -3.28
C LEU A 138 6.34 2.89 -2.95
N LEU A 139 5.50 2.05 -3.56
CA LEU A 139 4.07 2.06 -3.31
C LEU A 139 3.70 1.62 -1.90
N THR A 140 4.52 0.79 -1.26
CA THR A 140 4.37 0.49 0.17
C THR A 140 4.46 1.77 1.01
N LYS A 141 5.35 2.71 0.67
CA LYS A 141 5.41 4.01 1.35
C LYS A 141 4.18 4.87 1.06
N ILE A 142 3.69 4.87 -0.17
CA ILE A 142 2.52 5.66 -0.55
C ILE A 142 1.27 5.14 0.15
N VAL A 143 1.02 3.82 0.12
CA VAL A 143 -0.08 3.21 0.86
C VAL A 143 0.03 3.55 2.34
N ALA A 144 1.24 3.57 2.90
CA ALA A 144 1.46 3.94 4.29
C ALA A 144 1.07 5.39 4.65
N LEU A 145 1.07 6.32 3.69
CA LEU A 145 0.62 7.71 3.91
C LEU A 145 -0.91 7.81 4.10
N TYR A 146 -1.67 6.91 3.46
CA TYR A 146 -3.13 6.86 3.55
C TYR A 146 -3.63 5.94 4.67
N MET A 147 -2.72 5.31 5.43
CA MET A 147 -3.09 4.48 6.58
C MET A 147 -3.43 5.32 7.81
N ASN A 148 -4.38 4.83 8.61
CA ASN A 148 -4.57 5.34 9.97
C ASN A 148 -3.48 4.77 10.91
N PRO A 149 -2.58 5.60 11.47
CA PRO A 149 -1.46 5.13 12.30
C PRO A 149 -1.89 4.53 13.64
N TYR A 150 -3.12 4.79 14.10
CA TYR A 150 -3.66 4.19 15.33
C TYR A 150 -4.13 2.75 15.13
N VAL A 151 -4.42 2.35 13.89
CA VAL A 151 -4.92 1.01 13.55
C VAL A 151 -3.85 0.18 12.85
N LEU A 152 -3.08 0.79 11.95
CA LEU A 152 -2.11 0.12 11.11
C LEU A 152 -0.69 0.64 11.37
N SER A 153 0.26 -0.27 11.44
CA SER A 153 1.68 0.05 11.55
C SER A 153 2.39 -0.16 10.21
N PRO A 154 3.14 0.83 9.68
CA PRO A 154 3.87 0.69 8.41
C PRO A 154 4.83 -0.50 8.37
N LYS A 155 5.34 -0.94 9.53
CA LYS A 155 6.27 -2.08 9.65
C LYS A 155 5.66 -3.43 9.26
N HIS A 156 4.33 -3.56 9.33
CA HIS A 156 3.63 -4.82 9.04
C HIS A 156 2.92 -4.79 7.68
N LEU A 157 3.08 -3.71 6.91
CA LEU A 157 2.52 -3.54 5.58
C LEU A 157 3.53 -3.93 4.50
N LYS A 158 3.06 -4.63 3.48
CA LYS A 158 3.81 -4.89 2.25
C LYS A 158 2.90 -4.81 1.03
N VAL A 159 3.27 -4.03 0.02
CA VAL A 159 2.65 -4.14 -1.30
C VAL A 159 3.25 -5.34 -2.03
N VAL A 160 2.40 -6.23 -2.53
CA VAL A 160 2.80 -7.52 -3.11
C VAL A 160 2.69 -7.50 -4.63
N ASP A 161 1.69 -6.81 -5.16
CA ASP A 161 1.45 -6.73 -6.60
C ASP A 161 0.90 -5.36 -6.99
N VAL A 162 1.36 -4.87 -8.14
CA VAL A 162 0.99 -3.57 -8.70
C VAL A 162 0.90 -3.71 -10.21
N VAL A 163 -0.22 -3.27 -10.77
CA VAL A 163 -0.40 -3.15 -12.22
C VAL A 163 -0.75 -1.70 -12.53
N LEU A 164 0.07 -1.07 -13.37
CA LEU A 164 -0.16 0.27 -13.89
C LEU A 164 -0.58 0.19 -15.36
N PRO A 165 -1.41 1.13 -15.85
CA PRO A 165 -1.89 1.11 -17.22
C PRO A 165 -0.78 1.41 -18.22
N ASN A 166 -0.89 0.85 -19.43
CA ASN A 166 0.00 1.20 -20.53
C ASN A 166 -0.48 2.49 -21.19
N LEU A 167 0.22 3.59 -20.95
CA LEU A 167 -0.11 4.92 -21.46
C LEU A 167 0.05 5.04 -22.99
N ILE A 168 0.87 4.17 -23.61
CA ILE A 168 1.20 4.19 -25.03
C ILE A 168 0.21 3.34 -25.83
N SER A 169 0.04 2.07 -25.46
CA SER A 169 -0.85 1.15 -26.19
C SER A 169 -2.33 1.31 -25.83
N LYS A 170 -2.66 2.14 -24.83
CA LYS A 170 -3.99 2.29 -24.22
C LYS A 170 -4.61 0.95 -23.77
N GLN A 171 -3.79 -0.09 -23.58
CA GLN A 171 -4.22 -1.38 -23.06
C GLN A 171 -4.18 -1.37 -21.53
N GLN A 172 -5.14 -2.07 -20.92
CA GLN A 172 -5.27 -2.20 -19.46
C GLN A 172 -5.38 -0.84 -18.75
N MET A 173 -6.44 -0.07 -19.02
CA MET A 173 -6.68 1.24 -18.38
C MET A 173 -7.17 1.12 -16.93
N TYR A 174 -6.49 0.33 -16.12
CA TYR A 174 -6.75 0.21 -14.69
C TYR A 174 -5.45 0.19 -13.89
N VAL A 175 -5.50 0.79 -12.71
CA VAL A 175 -4.51 0.70 -11.65
C VAL A 175 -4.96 -0.40 -10.71
N LYS A 176 -4.13 -1.43 -10.51
CA LYS A 176 -4.37 -2.47 -9.50
C LYS A 176 -3.28 -2.38 -8.45
N ILE A 177 -3.68 -2.36 -7.18
CA ILE A 177 -2.75 -2.39 -6.05
C ILE A 177 -3.20 -3.49 -5.11
N THR A 178 -2.31 -4.43 -4.84
CA THR A 178 -2.52 -5.49 -3.85
C THR A 178 -1.55 -5.30 -2.70
N ALA A 179 -2.10 -5.04 -1.52
CA ALA A 179 -1.33 -4.90 -0.30
C ALA A 179 -1.69 -5.97 0.71
N GLU A 180 -0.72 -6.25 1.56
CA GLU A 180 -0.76 -7.31 2.53
C GLU A 180 -0.34 -6.76 3.89
N TYR A 181 -1.05 -7.17 4.93
CA TYR A 181 -0.81 -6.73 6.30
C TYR A 181 -0.76 -7.91 7.25
N VAL A 182 0.24 -7.92 8.13
CA VAL A 182 0.41 -8.95 9.16
C VAL A 182 -0.20 -8.48 10.48
N VAL A 183 -1.27 -9.14 10.92
CA VAL A 183 -1.93 -8.92 12.20
C VAL A 183 -1.39 -9.88 13.24
N LYS A 184 -1.01 -9.32 14.40
CA LYS A 184 -0.67 -10.07 15.61
C LYS A 184 -1.85 -9.99 16.56
N LEU A 185 -2.48 -11.14 16.83
CA LEU A 185 -3.62 -11.20 17.74
C LEU A 185 -3.18 -11.02 19.20
N PRO A 186 -3.95 -10.32 20.03
CA PRO A 186 -3.65 -10.11 21.45
C PRO A 186 -4.06 -11.33 22.29
N LEU A 187 -3.68 -12.53 21.86
CA LEU A 187 -4.01 -13.77 22.56
C LEU A 187 -2.82 -14.22 23.41
N PRO A 188 -2.99 -14.39 24.74
CA PRO A 188 -1.93 -14.95 25.55
C PRO A 188 -1.66 -16.38 25.07
N PHE A 189 -0.38 -16.76 24.99
CA PHE A 189 0.11 -18.07 24.58
C PHE A 189 -0.03 -18.46 23.09
N ILE A 190 -0.81 -17.73 22.28
CA ILE A 190 -1.01 -18.02 20.85
C ILE A 190 -0.27 -17.00 19.99
N HIS A 191 0.84 -17.43 19.37
CA HIS A 191 1.72 -16.58 18.57
C HIS A 191 1.45 -16.69 17.07
N LYS A 192 0.18 -16.80 16.67
CA LYS A 192 -0.19 -16.98 15.27
C LYS A 192 -0.30 -15.63 14.56
N GLU A 193 0.43 -15.49 13.45
CA GLU A 193 0.31 -14.33 12.56
C GLU A 193 -0.82 -14.57 11.56
N ILE A 194 -1.70 -13.58 11.39
CA ILE A 194 -2.76 -13.59 10.38
C ILE A 194 -2.38 -12.58 9.30
N ARG A 195 -2.40 -13.03 8.05
CA ARG A 195 -2.04 -12.21 6.89
C ARG A 195 -3.33 -11.80 6.18
N ILE A 196 -3.64 -10.51 6.18
CA ILE A 196 -4.78 -9.94 5.45
C ILE A 196 -4.27 -9.42 4.12
N THR A 197 -4.92 -9.79 3.02
CA THR A 197 -4.62 -9.29 1.68
C THR A 197 -5.80 -8.50 1.15
N LYS A 198 -5.55 -7.30 0.65
CA LYS A 198 -6.57 -6.46 0.01
C LYS A 198 -6.09 -5.97 -1.35
N THR A 199 -7.01 -5.93 -2.30
CA THR A 199 -6.74 -5.49 -3.66
C THR A 199 -7.75 -4.42 -4.04
N ALA A 200 -7.25 -3.27 -4.46
CA ALA A 200 -8.07 -2.25 -5.10
C ALA A 200 -7.79 -2.24 -6.60
N LEU A 201 -8.85 -2.13 -7.39
CA LEU A 201 -8.77 -1.94 -8.84
C LEU A 201 -9.51 -0.65 -9.16
N GLN A 202 -8.79 0.31 -9.74
CA GLN A 202 -9.35 1.59 -10.15
C GLN A 202 -9.13 1.84 -11.63
N ARG A 203 -10.14 2.38 -12.31
CA ARG A 203 -10.03 2.70 -13.73
C ARG A 203 -9.19 3.97 -13.90
N ALA A 204 -8.14 3.90 -14.70
CA ALA A 204 -7.38 5.08 -15.08
C ALA A 204 -8.20 5.90 -16.08
N TRP A 205 -8.52 7.15 -15.72
CA TRP A 205 -9.23 8.05 -16.61
C TRP A 205 -8.22 8.75 -17.52
N LEU A 206 -7.82 8.03 -18.56
CA LEU A 206 -7.06 8.56 -19.67
C LEU A 206 -8.07 9.29 -20.57
N GLY A 207 -7.88 10.58 -20.82
CA GLY A 207 -8.86 11.47 -21.47
C GLY A 207 -9.54 10.89 -22.70
N ALA A 208 -10.77 11.35 -22.94
CA ALA A 208 -11.69 10.89 -23.97
C ALA A 208 -11.05 10.56 -25.33
N TYR A 209 -11.61 9.51 -25.95
CA TYR A 209 -11.33 9.00 -27.29
C TYR A 209 -11.24 10.09 -28.36
#